data_AF-A0A532UAD1-F1
#
_entry.id   AF-A0A532UAD1-F1
#
_cell.length_a   1.000
_cell.length_b   1.000
_cell.length_c   1.000
_cell.angle_alpha   90.00
_cell.angle_beta   90.00
_cell.angle_gamma   90.00
#
_symmetry.space_group_name_H-M   'P 1'
#
loop_
_entity.id
_entity.type
_entity.pdbx_description
1 polymer ?
#
loop_
_entity_poly.entity_id
_entity_poly.type
_entity_poly.pdbx_seq_one_letter_code
_entity_poly.pdbx_strand_id
1 'polypeptide(L)'
;MESRGYIIVTIVFQRMGRRWTAQCVELGTATFGRSLVEADEKITEAILLHLNTLEDVNEREQFFNEHKIKFYSCKPKTRQVQISVPLDEKALTRVRIQPIPALANAS
;
A
#
# COMPACT_ATOMS: atom_id res chain seq x y z
N MET A 1 9.69 12.05 11.19
CA MET A 1 8.26 12.12 10.82
C MET A 1 7.53 11.13 11.69
N GLU A 2 6.64 11.61 12.56
CA GLU A 2 5.84 10.73 13.41
C GLU A 2 4.75 10.07 12.56
N SER A 3 4.59 8.75 12.69
CA SER A 3 3.49 8.02 12.03
C SER A 3 2.24 8.09 12.91
N ARG A 4 1.08 8.49 12.36
CA ARG A 4 -0.19 8.40 13.09
C ARG A 4 -0.63 6.96 13.33
N GLY A 5 -0.14 6.05 12.50
CA GLY A 5 -0.35 4.62 12.64
C GLY A 5 0.20 3.86 11.44
N TYR A 6 -0.28 2.65 11.27
CA TYR A 6 0.16 1.72 10.23
C TYR A 6 -1.05 1.06 9.60
N ILE A 7 -0.92 0.76 8.32
CA ILE A 7 -1.81 -0.18 7.62
C ILE A 7 -0.97 -1.32 7.08
N ILE A 8 -1.64 -2.42 6.78
CA ILE A 8 -1.05 -3.57 6.13
C ILE A 8 -1.66 -3.64 4.74
N VAL A 9 -0.81 -3.61 3.72
CA VAL A 9 -1.22 -3.67 2.33
C VAL A 9 -0.50 -4.80 1.63
N THR A 10 -1.12 -5.29 0.57
CA THR A 10 -0.63 -6.37 -0.26
C THR A 10 -0.27 -5.81 -1.63
N ILE A 11 0.99 -5.99 -2.00
CA ILE A 11 1.49 -5.60 -3.31
C ILE A 11 1.64 -6.85 -4.16
N VAL A 12 0.96 -6.86 -5.30
CA VAL A 12 1.06 -7.90 -6.32
C VAL A 12 1.92 -7.38 -7.46
N PHE A 13 2.99 -8.09 -7.76
CA PHE A 13 3.89 -7.80 -8.87
C PHE A 13 3.69 -8.82 -9.98
N GLN A 14 3.49 -8.36 -11.21
CA GLN A 14 3.38 -9.24 -12.36
C GLN A 14 4.31 -8.78 -13.48
N ARG A 15 4.90 -9.73 -14.19
CA ARG A 15 5.71 -9.44 -15.37
C ARG A 15 4.82 -9.37 -16.61
N MET A 16 4.73 -8.20 -17.22
CA MET A 16 4.04 -7.98 -18.49
C MET A 16 5.07 -7.74 -19.60
N GLY A 17 5.50 -8.82 -20.25
CA GLY A 17 6.54 -8.79 -21.28
C GLY A 17 7.88 -8.29 -20.74
N ARG A 18 8.27 -7.09 -21.16
CA ARG A 18 9.54 -6.42 -20.74
C ARG A 18 9.36 -5.47 -19.55
N ARG A 19 8.15 -5.33 -19.02
CA ARG A 19 7.84 -4.44 -17.89
C ARG A 19 7.28 -5.22 -16.71
N TRP A 20 7.29 -4.58 -15.55
CA TRP A 20 6.68 -5.04 -14.33
C TRP A 20 5.51 -4.14 -13.97
N THR A 21 4.39 -4.74 -13.57
CA THR A 21 3.30 -4.05 -12.86
C THR A 21 3.46 -4.29 -11.38
N ALA A 22 3.10 -3.29 -10.58
CA ALA A 22 2.92 -3.41 -9.15
C ALA A 22 1.54 -2.87 -8.79
N GLN A 23 0.74 -3.62 -8.05
CA GLN A 23 -0.61 -3.24 -7.66
C GLN A 23 -0.77 -3.38 -6.14
N CYS A 24 -1.21 -2.31 -5.49
CA CYS A 24 -1.69 -2.34 -4.11
C CYS A 24 -3.16 -2.78 -4.13
N VAL A 25 -3.46 -3.95 -3.60
CA VAL A 25 -4.80 -4.55 -3.69
C VAL A 25 -5.84 -3.72 -2.93
N GLU A 26 -5.47 -3.26 -1.74
CA GLU A 26 -6.38 -2.58 -0.82
C GLU A 26 -6.70 -1.16 -1.28
N LEU A 27 -5.72 -0.43 -1.83
CA LEU A 27 -5.91 0.94 -2.32
C LEU A 27 -6.36 1.00 -3.78
N GLY A 28 -6.31 -0.11 -4.51
CA GLY A 28 -6.58 -0.13 -5.96
C GLY A 28 -5.54 0.62 -6.81
N THR A 29 -4.43 1.07 -6.21
CA THR A 29 -3.35 1.80 -6.90
C THR A 29 -2.46 0.84 -7.67
N ALA A 30 -2.07 1.18 -8.89
CA ALA A 30 -1.12 0.39 -9.68
C ALA A 30 -0.08 1.27 -10.38
N THR A 31 1.13 0.74 -10.56
CA THR A 31 2.24 1.41 -11.26
C THR A 31 2.97 0.45 -12.18
N PHE A 32 3.79 1.02 -13.08
CA PHE A 32 4.64 0.27 -14.01
C PHE A 32 6.11 0.63 -13.82
N GLY A 33 6.96 -0.40 -13.82
CA GLY A 33 8.42 -0.29 -13.82
C GLY A 33 9.07 -1.07 -14.96
N ARG A 34 10.29 -0.69 -15.34
CA ARG A 34 11.14 -1.47 -16.25
C ARG A 34 11.80 -2.64 -15.51
N SER A 35 11.86 -2.57 -14.18
CA SER A 35 12.33 -3.64 -13.30
C SER A 35 11.36 -3.85 -12.13
N LEU A 36 11.50 -4.96 -11.42
CA LEU A 36 10.77 -5.23 -10.19
C LEU A 36 11.04 -4.15 -9.12
N VAL A 37 12.31 -3.71 -9.00
CA VAL A 37 12.73 -2.68 -8.04
C VAL A 37 12.07 -1.33 -8.36
N GLU A 38 12.12 -0.91 -9.63
CA GLU A 38 11.47 0.35 -10.04
C GLU A 38 9.95 0.31 -9.82
N ALA A 39 9.33 -0.86 -10.03
CA ALA A 39 7.90 -1.03 -9.75
C ALA A 39 7.60 -0.93 -8.24
N ASP A 40 8.44 -1.50 -7.37
CA ASP A 40 8.32 -1.43 -5.89
C ASP A 40 8.51 0.00 -5.36
N GLU A 41 9.47 0.74 -5.91
CA GLU A 41 9.69 2.16 -5.58
C GLU A 41 8.48 2.99 -5.97
N LYS A 42 8.03 2.90 -7.22
CA LYS A 42 6.89 3.68 -7.73
C LYS A 42 5.59 3.36 -7.00
N ILE A 43 5.30 2.08 -6.74
CA ILE A 43 4.07 1.74 -6.01
C ILE A 43 4.13 2.25 -4.57
N THR A 44 5.31 2.27 -3.94
CA THR A 44 5.49 2.84 -2.60
C THR A 44 5.16 4.33 -2.58
N GLU A 45 5.69 5.09 -3.55
CA GLU A 45 5.38 6.52 -3.70
C GLU A 45 3.91 6.77 -3.98
N ALA A 46 3.31 5.97 -4.87
CA ALA A 46 1.89 6.10 -5.21
C ALA A 46 0.97 5.75 -4.03
N ILE A 47 1.33 4.75 -3.22
CA ILE A 47 0.62 4.44 -1.96
C ILE A 47 0.70 5.63 -1.00
N LEU A 48 1.89 6.20 -0.81
CA LEU A 48 2.07 7.35 0.08
C LEU A 48 1.25 8.56 -0.39
N LEU A 49 1.29 8.86 -1.69
CA LEU A 49 0.53 9.94 -2.28
C LEU A 49 -0.98 9.74 -2.08
N HIS A 50 -1.50 8.54 -2.36
CA HIS A 50 -2.90 8.20 -2.15
C HIS A 50 -3.31 8.42 -0.69
N LEU A 51 -2.52 7.94 0.27
CA LEU A 51 -2.81 8.12 1.70
C LEU A 51 -2.79 9.59 2.13
N ASN A 52 -1.86 10.39 1.60
CA ASN A 52 -1.82 11.82 1.86
C ASN A 52 -3.08 12.50 1.31
N THR A 53 -3.46 12.20 0.07
CA THR A 53 -4.66 12.77 -0.54
C THR A 53 -5.92 12.43 0.27
N LEU A 54 -6.08 11.18 0.72
CA LEU A 54 -7.23 10.79 1.57
C LEU A 54 -7.31 11.57 2.88
N GLU A 55 -6.17 11.91 3.46
CA GLU A 55 -6.12 12.74 4.68
C GLU A 55 -6.39 14.21 4.35
N ASP A 56 -5.85 14.74 3.24
CA ASP A 56 -6.08 16.12 2.78
C ASP A 56 -7.57 16.40 2.49
N VAL A 57 -8.32 15.39 2.01
CA VAL A 57 -9.77 15.48 1.79
C VAL A 57 -10.61 14.97 2.97
N ASN A 58 -9.96 14.54 4.06
CA ASN A 58 -10.60 13.99 5.26
C ASN A 58 -11.52 12.77 4.99
N GLU A 59 -11.20 11.95 3.99
CA GLU A 59 -11.96 10.74 3.60
C GLU A 59 -11.31 9.43 4.08
N ARG A 60 -10.14 9.51 4.73
CA ARG A 60 -9.33 8.34 5.14
C ARG A 60 -10.13 7.29 5.90
N GLU A 61 -10.91 7.68 6.91
CA GLU A 61 -11.65 6.74 7.75
C GLU A 61 -12.77 6.04 6.98
N GLN A 62 -13.50 6.81 6.15
CA GLN A 62 -14.55 6.28 5.29
C GLN A 62 -13.96 5.29 4.27
N PHE A 63 -12.90 5.67 3.57
CA PHE A 63 -12.24 4.82 2.59
C PHE A 63 -11.73 3.52 3.24
N PHE A 64 -11.09 3.60 4.41
CA PHE A 64 -10.60 2.41 5.11
C PHE A 64 -11.73 1.47 5.49
N ASN A 65 -12.88 1.99 5.93
CA ASN A 65 -14.04 1.18 6.26
C ASN A 65 -14.63 0.49 5.03
N GLU A 66 -14.81 1.23 3.94
CA GLU A 66 -15.35 0.72 2.66
C GLU A 66 -14.44 -0.36 2.05
N HIS A 67 -13.12 -0.14 2.11
CA HIS A 67 -12.10 -1.05 1.57
C HIS A 67 -11.63 -2.11 2.58
N LYS A 68 -12.23 -2.18 3.77
CA LYS A 68 -11.88 -3.12 4.86
C LYS A 68 -10.40 -3.07 5.26
N ILE A 69 -9.80 -1.89 5.18
CA ILE A 69 -8.41 -1.65 5.54
C ILE A 69 -8.33 -1.42 7.05
N LYS A 70 -7.59 -2.28 7.75
CA LYS A 70 -7.42 -2.16 9.18
C LYS A 70 -6.32 -1.15 9.52
N PHE A 71 -6.68 -0.15 10.30
CA PHE A 71 -5.75 0.80 10.92
C PHE A 71 -5.17 0.23 12.21
N TYR A 72 -3.86 0.39 12.40
CA TYR A 72 -3.14 0.00 13.60
C TYR A 72 -2.45 1.22 14.20
N SER A 73 -2.77 1.54 15.45
CA SER A 73 -2.11 2.65 16.18
C SER A 73 -0.64 2.38 16.49
N CYS A 74 -0.21 1.11 16.49
CA CYS A 74 1.17 0.69 16.70
C CYS A 74 1.66 -0.23 15.58
N LYS A 75 2.98 -0.33 15.38
CA LYS A 75 3.56 -1.14 14.30
C LYS A 75 3.20 -2.62 14.53
N PRO A 76 2.42 -3.26 13.63
CA PRO A 76 2.03 -4.65 13.81
C PRO A 76 3.22 -5.60 13.69
N LYS A 77 3.21 -6.69 14.46
CA LYS A 77 4.22 -7.76 14.31
C LYS A 77 3.88 -8.62 13.09
N THR A 78 4.87 -8.89 12.24
CA THR A 78 4.73 -9.52 10.91
C THR A 78 4.02 -10.87 10.89
N ARG A 79 3.95 -11.59 12.02
CA ARG A 79 3.32 -12.94 12.12
C ARG A 79 1.80 -12.98 12.02
N GLN A 80 1.09 -11.84 11.98
CA GLN A 80 -0.37 -11.79 12.00
C GLN A 80 -1.04 -11.49 10.65
N VAL A 81 -0.28 -11.45 9.55
CA VAL A 81 -0.86 -11.10 8.24
C VAL A 81 -1.25 -12.37 7.50
N GLN A 82 -2.56 -12.67 7.48
CA GLN A 82 -3.13 -13.65 6.56
C GLN A 82 -3.39 -12.96 5.23
N ILE A 83 -2.79 -13.46 4.16
CA ILE A 83 -2.99 -12.97 2.80
C ILE A 83 -3.99 -13.91 2.13
N SER A 84 -5.12 -13.39 1.68
CA SER A 84 -6.09 -14.14 0.87
C SER A 84 -6.06 -13.63 -0.58
N VAL A 85 -4.88 -13.61 -1.18
CA VAL A 85 -4.72 -13.30 -2.61
C VAL A 85 -4.55 -14.61 -3.37
N PRO A 86 -5.20 -14.79 -4.54
CA PRO A 86 -4.96 -15.96 -5.37
C PRO A 86 -3.46 -16.07 -5.67
N LEU A 87 -2.86 -17.20 -5.32
CA LEU A 87 -1.50 -17.54 -5.73
C LEU A 87 -1.51 -17.77 -7.25
N ASP A 88 -1.34 -16.70 -8.01
CA ASP A 88 -0.96 -16.81 -9.42
C ASP A 88 0.54 -17.14 -9.45
N GLU A 89 0.90 -18.28 -10.05
CA GLU A 89 2.30 -18.73 -10.18
C GLU A 89 3.19 -17.72 -10.91
N LYS A 90 2.59 -16.77 -11.65
CA LYS A 90 3.30 -15.70 -12.37
C LYS A 90 3.35 -14.37 -11.62
N ALA A 91 2.74 -14.30 -10.43
CA ALA A 91 2.69 -13.11 -9.61
C ALA A 91 3.55 -13.25 -8.35
N LEU A 92 4.42 -12.27 -8.11
CA LEU A 92 5.12 -12.15 -6.84
C LEU A 92 4.28 -11.31 -5.89
N THR A 93 3.87 -11.88 -4.76
CA THR A 93 3.06 -11.17 -3.76
C THR A 93 3.91 -10.79 -2.56
N ARG A 94 3.80 -9.54 -2.09
CA ARG A 94 4.52 -9.02 -0.94
C ARG A 94 3.59 -8.24 -0.02
N VAL A 95 3.59 -8.61 1.26
CA VAL A 95 2.96 -7.79 2.31
C VAL A 95 3.87 -6.66 2.72
N ARG A 96 3.28 -5.48 2.88
CA ARG A 96 3.95 -4.28 3.35
C ARG A 96 3.21 -3.69 4.54
N ILE A 97 3.95 -3.43 5.62
CA ILE A 97 3.49 -2.56 6.70
C ILE A 97 3.78 -1.13 6.26
N GLN A 98 2.76 -0.40 5.86
CA GLN A 98 2.88 0.96 5.38
C GLN A 98 2.58 1.93 6.54
N PRO A 99 3.53 2.79 6.93
CA PRO A 99 3.26 3.87 7.88
C PRO A 99 2.33 4.89 7.25
N ILE A 100 1.39 5.40 8.05
CA ILE A 100 0.57 6.56 7.70
C ILE A 100 1.27 7.78 8.29
N PRO A 101 1.74 8.73 7.45
CA PRO A 101 2.37 9.94 7.95
C PRO A 101 1.37 10.75 8.76
N ALA A 102 1.82 11.34 9.87
CA ALA A 102 1.16 12.54 10.37
C ALA A 102 1.42 13.64 9.33
N LEU A 103 0.42 14.04 8.57
CA LEU A 103 0.51 15.34 7.90
C LEU A 103 0.77 16.36 9.01
N ALA A 104 1.93 17.02 8.92
CA ALA A 104 2.22 18.15 9.76
C ALA A 104 1.18 19.19 9.36
N ASN A 105 0.20 19.42 10.24
CA ASN A 105 -0.76 20.49 10.04
C ASN A 105 0.06 21.74 9.71
N ALA A 106 -0.05 22.23 8.47
CA ALA A 106 0.43 23.56 8.14
C ALA A 106 -0.31 24.50 9.11
N SER A 107 0.44 24.99 10.09
CA SER A 107 -0.01 25.93 11.10
C SER A 107 -0.09 27.32 10.49
#